data_AF-A0A9E4AGD4-F1
#
_entry.id   AF-A0A9E4AGD4-F1
#
_cell.length_a   1.000
_cell.length_b   1.000
_cell.length_c   1.000
_cell.angle_alpha   90.00
_cell.angle_beta   90.00
_cell.angle_gamma   90.00
#
_symmetry.space_group_name_H-M   'P 1'
#
loop_
_entity.id
_entity.type
_entity.pdbx_description
1 polymer ?
#
loop_
_entity_poly.entity_id
_entity_poly.type
_entity_poly.pdbx_seq_one_letter_code
_entity_poly.pdbx_strand_id
1 'polypeptide(L)'
;MAQQTEVLIVGGGIWGLSTAYHLAKFGQKDVLVLERNEAVAAETTPQAAGLVGQIRSTVTMLQAIRYALELFSQFPEETGHDTSLRRTGSLMVALTPERMEAYTHQIERANQNGIEANFVSHAEMARLAPAMNVDKIEGGYFVPNDGYVDPRQCALAYAAAARDLGVQIRLNTSVTGFRQRNGEILGVETENDFFTSNHVVITAGPWGAVLSEKVGATTAVQTIRHQRVRTVPTPGIPNHHPVVRVTDVSCYLRPDKGGYLYGYFEPKPVSIDLQAMPADFRTEDIEPPVDVITEARRRLTPIFPILKDFEIAEYNSGMTTFAPDGAYLIDAVPGIDRLYLATGCAALGIAGSAAVGRWLAKWVINGDPGEDLTVFSHQRFSTQAADQEWLRRESEQFYANYYGIRPE
;
A
#
# COMPACT_ATOMS: atom_id res chain seq x y z
N MET A 1 7.10 -34.75 -9.82
CA MET A 1 6.99 -34.26 -11.21
C MET A 1 7.10 -32.74 -11.13
N ALA A 2 7.92 -32.09 -11.96
CA ALA A 2 8.00 -30.63 -11.94
C ALA A 2 6.61 -30.04 -12.25
N GLN A 3 6.10 -29.18 -11.38
CA GLN A 3 4.82 -28.51 -11.59
C GLN A 3 5.07 -27.36 -12.57
N GLN A 4 4.44 -27.42 -13.74
CA GLN A 4 4.55 -26.41 -14.80
C GLN A 4 3.30 -25.51 -14.78
N THR A 5 3.50 -24.20 -14.89
CA THR A 5 2.43 -23.20 -15.01
C THR A 5 2.83 -22.14 -16.05
N GLU A 6 1.87 -21.46 -16.68
CA GLU A 6 2.14 -20.35 -17.57
C GLU A 6 2.64 -19.11 -16.82
N VAL A 7 1.95 -18.71 -15.74
CA VAL A 7 2.32 -17.53 -14.92
C VAL A 7 2.40 -17.90 -13.45
N LEU A 8 3.57 -17.67 -12.86
CA LEU A 8 3.82 -17.88 -11.44
C LEU A 8 3.99 -16.54 -10.71
N ILE A 9 3.19 -16.31 -9.67
CA ILE A 9 3.24 -15.12 -8.82
C ILE A 9 3.84 -15.49 -7.47
N VAL A 10 4.87 -14.76 -7.05
CA VAL A 10 5.51 -14.92 -5.75
C VAL A 10 4.97 -13.86 -4.78
N GLY A 11 4.24 -14.32 -3.76
CA GLY A 11 3.64 -13.50 -2.71
C GLY A 11 2.11 -13.38 -2.85
N GLY A 12 1.39 -13.84 -1.83
CA GLY A 12 -0.07 -13.74 -1.69
C GLY A 12 -0.51 -12.48 -0.94
N GLY A 13 0.23 -11.39 -1.05
CA GLY A 13 -0.20 -10.06 -0.59
C GLY A 13 -1.18 -9.39 -1.57
N ILE A 14 -1.68 -8.21 -1.24
CA ILE A 14 -2.73 -7.56 -2.05
C ILE A 14 -2.33 -7.31 -3.52
N TRP A 15 -1.05 -7.02 -3.80
CA TRP A 15 -0.57 -6.82 -5.18
C TRP A 15 -0.52 -8.13 -5.96
N GLY A 16 -0.05 -9.22 -5.35
CA GLY A 16 -0.02 -10.54 -5.99
C GLY A 16 -1.42 -11.08 -6.25
N LEU A 17 -2.33 -10.94 -5.28
CA LEU A 17 -3.73 -11.36 -5.42
C LEU A 17 -4.49 -10.52 -6.46
N SER A 18 -4.26 -9.20 -6.47
CA SER A 18 -4.80 -8.32 -7.52
C SER A 18 -4.26 -8.71 -8.90
N THR A 19 -2.96 -9.01 -9.02
CA THR A 19 -2.35 -9.46 -10.28
C THR A 19 -2.97 -10.77 -10.76
N ALA A 20 -3.11 -11.75 -9.88
CA ALA A 20 -3.78 -13.03 -10.16
C ALA A 20 -5.21 -12.83 -10.67
N TYR A 21 -6.00 -12.01 -9.98
CA TYR A 21 -7.36 -11.69 -10.40
C TYR A 21 -7.39 -11.05 -11.80
N HIS A 22 -6.54 -10.06 -12.06
CA HIS A 22 -6.51 -9.38 -13.36
C HIS A 22 -6.04 -10.28 -14.49
N LEU A 23 -5.01 -11.13 -14.28
CA LEU A 23 -4.57 -12.12 -15.26
C LEU A 23 -5.73 -13.04 -15.66
N ALA A 24 -6.43 -13.59 -14.65
CA ALA A 24 -7.55 -14.49 -14.89
C ALA A 24 -8.75 -13.80 -15.56
N LYS A 25 -9.05 -12.55 -15.16
CA LYS A 25 -10.08 -11.70 -15.78
C LYS A 25 -9.75 -11.39 -17.25
N PHE A 26 -8.47 -11.24 -17.59
CA PHE A 26 -8.00 -11.02 -18.96
C PHE A 26 -7.81 -12.32 -19.76
N GLY A 27 -8.24 -13.46 -19.21
CA GLY A 27 -8.32 -14.73 -19.94
C GLY A 27 -7.13 -15.67 -19.75
N GLN A 28 -6.11 -15.30 -18.98
CA GLN A 28 -5.03 -16.22 -18.62
C GLN A 28 -5.56 -17.30 -17.68
N LYS A 29 -5.46 -18.58 -18.08
CA LYS A 29 -6.10 -19.70 -17.37
C LYS A 29 -5.15 -20.47 -16.46
N ASP A 30 -3.85 -20.37 -16.68
CA ASP A 30 -2.85 -21.13 -15.94
C ASP A 30 -2.00 -20.19 -15.09
N VAL A 31 -2.54 -19.83 -13.91
CA VAL A 31 -1.91 -18.93 -12.95
C VAL A 31 -1.75 -19.63 -11.61
N LEU A 32 -0.55 -19.58 -11.05
CA LEU A 32 -0.21 -20.10 -9.72
C LEU A 32 0.35 -18.99 -8.83
N VAL A 33 -0.26 -18.76 -7.68
CA VAL A 33 0.28 -17.92 -6.60
C VAL A 33 0.96 -18.80 -5.56
N LEU A 34 2.22 -18.52 -5.23
CA LEU A 34 2.93 -19.12 -4.11
C LEU A 34 2.98 -18.13 -2.94
N GLU A 35 2.49 -18.56 -1.78
CA GLU A 35 2.51 -17.80 -0.53
C GLU A 35 3.25 -18.61 0.54
N ARG A 36 4.18 -17.95 1.25
CA ARG A 36 5.01 -18.60 2.26
C ARG A 36 4.24 -18.93 3.53
N ASN A 37 3.21 -18.16 3.85
CA ASN A 37 2.43 -18.29 5.06
C ASN A 37 1.27 -19.28 4.91
N GLU A 38 0.67 -19.66 6.03
CA GLU A 38 -0.52 -20.51 6.10
C GLU A 38 -1.80 -19.82 5.59
N ALA A 39 -1.74 -18.50 5.38
CA ALA A 39 -2.83 -17.70 4.87
C ALA A 39 -2.30 -16.62 3.92
N VAL A 40 -3.13 -16.25 2.94
CA VAL A 40 -2.87 -15.06 2.11
C VAL A 40 -2.99 -13.78 2.94
N ALA A 41 -2.34 -12.71 2.49
CA ALA A 41 -2.34 -11.41 3.16
C ALA A 41 -2.01 -11.52 4.67
N ALA A 42 -0.96 -12.27 5.01
CA ALA A 42 -0.53 -12.47 6.40
C ALA A 42 0.44 -11.37 6.90
N GLU A 43 1.22 -10.76 6.00
CA GLU A 43 2.30 -9.82 6.36
C GLU A 43 1.83 -8.36 6.44
N THR A 44 2.31 -7.49 5.55
CA THR A 44 2.09 -6.04 5.62
C THR A 44 0.69 -5.59 5.18
N THR A 45 0.02 -6.37 4.33
CA THR A 45 -1.32 -6.06 3.81
C THR A 45 -2.34 -5.77 4.93
N PRO A 46 -2.57 -6.67 5.91
CA PRO A 46 -3.51 -6.43 6.99
C PRO A 46 -3.07 -5.33 7.97
N GLN A 47 -1.78 -4.99 7.98
CA GLN A 47 -1.25 -3.91 8.82
C GLN A 47 -1.51 -2.52 8.23
N ALA A 48 -1.93 -2.42 6.96
CA ALA A 48 -2.30 -1.14 6.37
C ALA A 48 -3.50 -0.51 7.09
N ALA A 49 -3.61 0.81 6.99
CA ALA A 49 -4.79 1.52 7.50
C ALA A 49 -5.96 1.51 6.50
N GLY A 50 -5.71 1.14 5.22
CA GLY A 50 -6.76 0.95 4.21
C GLY A 50 -7.30 2.22 3.58
N LEU A 51 -6.64 3.36 3.77
CA LEU A 51 -7.07 4.66 3.23
C LEU A 51 -6.91 4.67 1.70
N VAL A 52 -7.96 5.05 0.98
CA VAL A 52 -7.98 5.16 -0.48
C VAL A 52 -8.43 6.57 -0.84
N GLY A 53 -7.48 7.44 -1.19
CA GLY A 53 -7.80 8.83 -1.57
C GLY A 53 -7.13 9.31 -2.85
N GLN A 54 -7.75 10.19 -3.62
CA GLN A 54 -7.40 10.40 -5.03
C GLN A 54 -6.31 11.43 -5.29
N ILE A 55 -6.17 12.45 -4.44
CA ILE A 55 -5.21 13.53 -4.67
C ILE A 55 -3.78 12.99 -4.53
N ARG A 56 -2.99 13.08 -5.60
CA ARG A 56 -1.62 12.57 -5.69
C ARG A 56 -0.71 13.55 -6.41
N SER A 57 0.59 13.41 -6.19
CA SER A 57 1.64 14.25 -6.78
C SER A 57 1.85 13.99 -8.28
N THR A 58 1.39 12.86 -8.82
CA THR A 58 1.52 12.51 -10.25
C THR A 58 0.16 12.12 -10.84
N VAL A 59 -0.01 12.39 -12.13
CA VAL A 59 -1.24 12.05 -12.86
C VAL A 59 -1.43 10.52 -12.93
N THR A 60 -0.35 9.77 -13.16
CA THR A 60 -0.36 8.30 -13.16
C THR A 60 -0.91 7.74 -11.84
N MET A 61 -0.44 8.27 -10.70
CA MET A 61 -0.94 7.83 -9.39
C MET A 61 -2.39 8.26 -9.17
N LEU A 62 -2.78 9.46 -9.58
CA LEU A 62 -4.17 9.92 -9.51
C LEU A 62 -5.10 8.97 -10.28
N GLN A 63 -4.76 8.63 -11.53
CA GLN A 63 -5.51 7.68 -12.36
C GLN A 63 -5.54 6.29 -11.75
N ALA A 64 -4.42 5.82 -11.19
CA ALA A 64 -4.34 4.55 -10.49
C ALA A 64 -5.32 4.45 -9.31
N ILE A 65 -5.41 5.50 -8.49
CA ILE A 65 -6.34 5.49 -7.34
C ILE A 65 -7.80 5.63 -7.79
N ARG A 66 -8.08 6.43 -8.83
CA ARG A 66 -9.43 6.50 -9.42
C ARG A 66 -9.89 5.11 -9.88
N TYR A 67 -9.03 4.41 -10.63
CA TYR A 67 -9.31 3.05 -11.06
C TYR A 67 -9.56 2.10 -9.88
N ALA A 68 -8.77 2.20 -8.81
CA ALA A 68 -8.97 1.39 -7.62
C ALA A 68 -10.34 1.64 -6.97
N LEU A 69 -10.76 2.90 -6.83
CA LEU A 69 -12.07 3.24 -6.26
C LEU A 69 -13.24 2.77 -7.12
N GLU A 70 -13.11 2.87 -8.45
CA GLU A 70 -14.09 2.35 -9.42
C GLU A 70 -14.19 0.82 -9.31
N LEU A 71 -13.05 0.13 -9.43
CA LEU A 71 -12.98 -1.31 -9.32
C LEU A 71 -13.55 -1.80 -7.99
N PHE A 72 -13.09 -1.25 -6.85
CA PHE A 72 -13.56 -1.68 -5.54
C PHE A 72 -15.06 -1.49 -5.34
N SER A 73 -15.64 -0.44 -5.95
CA SER A 73 -17.09 -0.19 -5.86
C SER A 73 -17.93 -1.16 -6.68
N GLN A 74 -17.43 -1.60 -7.84
CA GLN A 74 -18.12 -2.53 -8.75
C GLN A 74 -17.83 -4.00 -8.39
N PHE A 75 -16.73 -4.26 -7.68
CA PHE A 75 -16.24 -5.60 -7.37
C PHE A 75 -17.29 -6.54 -6.75
N PRO A 76 -18.12 -6.12 -5.77
CA PRO A 76 -19.11 -7.02 -5.18
C PRO A 76 -20.18 -7.46 -6.18
N GLU A 77 -20.58 -6.56 -7.09
CA GLU A 77 -21.55 -6.87 -8.15
C GLU A 77 -20.94 -7.78 -9.23
N GLU A 78 -19.70 -7.51 -9.62
CA GLU A 78 -19.01 -8.28 -10.67
C GLU A 78 -18.55 -9.67 -10.22
N THR A 79 -18.19 -9.83 -8.94
CA THR A 79 -17.50 -11.03 -8.43
C THR A 79 -18.23 -11.74 -7.30
N GLY A 80 -19.21 -11.11 -6.65
CA GLY A 80 -19.85 -11.63 -5.46
C GLY A 80 -19.06 -11.44 -4.16
N HIS A 81 -17.87 -10.82 -4.19
CA HIS A 81 -17.00 -10.64 -3.03
C HIS A 81 -16.92 -9.18 -2.58
N ASP A 82 -17.11 -8.93 -1.28
CA ASP A 82 -17.07 -7.57 -0.72
C ASP A 82 -15.63 -7.10 -0.49
N THR A 83 -15.25 -5.97 -1.12
CA THR A 83 -13.95 -5.30 -0.90
C THR A 83 -13.92 -4.47 0.38
N SER A 84 -15.05 -4.34 1.07
CA SER A 84 -15.30 -3.52 2.26
C SER A 84 -15.14 -2.02 2.05
N LEU A 85 -15.28 -1.54 0.82
CA LEU A 85 -15.16 -0.11 0.50
C LEU A 85 -16.23 0.71 1.23
N ARG A 86 -15.76 1.69 1.99
CA ARG A 86 -16.57 2.74 2.62
C ARG A 86 -16.23 4.07 1.96
N ARG A 87 -17.11 4.56 1.08
CA ARG A 87 -16.99 5.89 0.45
C ARG A 87 -17.51 6.96 1.39
N THR A 88 -16.73 7.29 2.42
CA THR A 88 -17.05 8.35 3.39
C THR A 88 -16.28 9.65 3.13
N GLY A 89 -15.43 9.67 2.10
CA GLY A 89 -14.57 10.79 1.76
C GLY A 89 -13.30 10.90 2.61
N SER A 90 -12.46 11.86 2.24
CA SER A 90 -11.26 12.27 2.98
C SER A 90 -11.38 13.75 3.37
N LEU A 91 -11.15 14.06 4.65
CA LEU A 91 -11.00 15.41 5.17
C LEU A 91 -9.53 15.67 5.51
N MET A 92 -8.95 16.66 4.84
CA MET A 92 -7.58 17.12 5.08
C MET A 92 -7.64 18.38 5.94
N VAL A 93 -7.01 18.31 7.11
CA VAL A 93 -7.02 19.36 8.14
C VAL A 93 -5.70 20.11 8.10
N ALA A 94 -5.79 21.44 8.14
CA ALA A 94 -4.69 22.36 8.29
C ALA A 94 -4.75 23.04 9.66
N LEU A 95 -3.61 23.13 10.33
CA LEU A 95 -3.43 23.81 11.61
C LEU A 95 -2.68 25.13 11.45
N THR A 96 -2.18 25.44 10.25
CA THR A 96 -1.39 26.64 9.96
C THR A 96 -1.84 27.32 8.66
N PRO A 97 -1.63 28.66 8.54
CA PRO A 97 -1.88 29.38 7.29
C PRO A 97 -1.03 28.88 6.13
N GLU A 98 0.24 28.51 6.38
CA GLU A 98 1.15 27.96 5.37
C GLU A 98 0.59 26.66 4.77
N ARG A 99 -0.02 25.79 5.60
CA ARG A 99 -0.68 24.57 5.10
C ARG A 99 -1.92 24.90 4.27
N MET A 100 -2.69 25.92 4.64
CA MET A 100 -3.84 26.37 3.86
C MET A 100 -3.44 26.86 2.47
N GLU A 101 -2.33 27.59 2.36
CA GLU A 101 -1.78 28.01 1.07
C GLU A 101 -1.36 26.81 0.21
N ALA A 102 -0.68 25.83 0.81
CA ALA A 102 -0.35 24.58 0.11
C ALA A 102 -1.60 23.80 -0.35
N TYR A 103 -2.68 23.81 0.44
CA TYR A 103 -3.94 23.19 0.06
C TYR A 103 -4.65 23.88 -1.09
N THR A 104 -4.53 25.21 -1.23
CA THR A 104 -5.07 25.93 -2.39
C THR A 104 -4.51 25.38 -3.69
N HIS A 105 -3.18 25.32 -3.81
CA HIS A 105 -2.50 24.77 -4.99
C HIS A 105 -2.86 23.30 -5.23
N GLN A 106 -2.94 22.50 -4.15
CA GLN A 106 -3.31 21.09 -4.23
C GLN A 106 -4.72 20.87 -4.77
N ILE A 107 -5.70 21.67 -4.30
CA ILE A 107 -7.10 21.60 -4.75
C ILE A 107 -7.24 22.07 -6.19
N GLU A 108 -6.58 23.16 -6.57
CA GLU A 108 -6.59 23.66 -7.95
C GLU A 108 -6.10 22.59 -8.92
N ARG A 109 -4.96 21.97 -8.61
CA ARG A 109 -4.41 20.88 -9.40
C ARG A 109 -5.33 19.66 -9.42
N ALA A 110 -5.94 19.30 -8.28
CA ALA A 110 -6.88 18.19 -8.21
C ALA A 110 -8.10 18.41 -9.11
N ASN A 111 -8.72 19.59 -9.02
CA ASN A 111 -9.89 19.97 -9.81
C ASN A 111 -9.56 20.03 -11.32
N GLN A 112 -8.38 20.55 -11.69
CA GLN A 112 -7.89 20.51 -13.09
C GLN A 112 -7.74 19.09 -13.63
N ASN A 113 -7.48 18.10 -12.77
CA ASN A 113 -7.40 16.68 -13.11
C ASN A 113 -8.73 15.92 -12.88
N GLY A 114 -9.84 16.65 -12.68
CA GLY A 114 -11.18 16.09 -12.54
C GLY A 114 -11.45 15.38 -11.22
N ILE A 115 -10.69 15.71 -10.16
CA ILE A 115 -10.96 15.25 -8.79
C ILE A 115 -11.68 16.36 -8.05
N GLU A 116 -12.92 16.12 -7.64
CA GLU A 116 -13.69 17.05 -6.82
C GLU A 116 -13.03 17.21 -5.43
N ALA A 117 -12.54 18.42 -5.15
CA ALA A 117 -12.02 18.80 -3.85
C ALA A 117 -12.45 20.24 -3.53
N ASN A 118 -13.00 20.44 -2.33
CA ASN A 118 -13.52 21.75 -1.91
C ASN A 118 -13.10 22.06 -0.48
N PHE A 119 -12.70 23.31 -0.23
CA PHE A 119 -12.60 23.81 1.15
C PHE A 119 -13.96 23.70 1.85
N VAL A 120 -13.93 23.36 3.13
CA VAL A 120 -15.14 23.20 3.94
C VAL A 120 -15.09 24.12 5.16
N SER A 121 -16.26 24.58 5.61
CA SER A 121 -16.36 25.38 6.84
C SER A 121 -16.14 24.51 8.08
N HIS A 122 -15.78 25.13 9.21
CA HIS A 122 -15.71 24.44 10.51
C HIS A 122 -17.05 23.76 10.88
N ALA A 123 -18.19 24.37 10.52
CA ALA A 123 -19.50 23.75 10.73
C ALA A 123 -19.66 22.44 9.94
N GLU A 124 -19.18 22.41 8.71
CA GLU A 124 -19.19 21.20 7.89
C GLU A 124 -18.19 20.15 8.41
N MET A 125 -16.99 20.56 8.86
CA MET A 125 -16.04 19.65 9.51
C MET A 125 -16.64 19.01 10.76
N ALA A 126 -17.30 19.78 11.62
CA ALA A 126 -17.98 19.27 12.80
C ALA A 126 -19.15 18.33 12.45
N ARG A 127 -19.84 18.55 11.33
CA ARG A 127 -20.88 17.64 10.83
C ARG A 127 -20.30 16.31 10.33
N LEU A 128 -19.19 16.37 9.60
CA LEU A 128 -18.50 15.20 9.04
C LEU A 128 -17.81 14.37 10.14
N ALA A 129 -17.14 15.02 11.08
CA ALA A 129 -16.39 14.39 12.17
C ALA A 129 -16.79 15.02 13.53
N PRO A 130 -17.91 14.59 14.15
CA PRO A 130 -18.46 15.25 15.35
C PRO A 130 -17.57 15.29 16.59
N ALA A 131 -16.61 14.36 16.72
CA ALA A 131 -15.65 14.36 17.82
C ALA A 131 -14.46 15.31 17.59
N MET A 132 -14.40 16.00 16.44
CA MET A 132 -13.36 16.94 16.09
C MET A 132 -13.55 18.27 16.79
N ASN A 133 -12.50 18.76 17.43
CA ASN A 133 -12.43 20.11 17.97
C ASN A 133 -11.96 21.09 16.89
N VAL A 134 -12.94 21.73 16.25
CA VAL A 134 -12.72 22.65 15.13
C VAL A 134 -12.05 23.96 15.56
N ASP A 135 -12.09 24.35 16.84
CA ASP A 135 -11.44 25.56 17.36
C ASP A 135 -9.90 25.51 17.30
N LYS A 136 -9.34 24.32 17.07
CA LYS A 136 -7.89 24.10 16.92
C LYS A 136 -7.44 24.01 15.47
N ILE A 137 -8.36 24.24 14.52
CA ILE A 137 -8.15 24.04 13.10
C ILE A 137 -8.18 25.40 12.40
N GLU A 138 -7.17 25.66 11.57
CA GLU A 138 -7.15 26.84 10.69
C GLU A 138 -8.19 26.67 9.58
N GLY A 139 -8.17 25.51 8.93
CA GLY A 139 -9.10 25.16 7.86
C GLY A 139 -8.81 23.77 7.29
N GLY A 140 -9.35 23.49 6.11
CA GLY A 140 -9.22 22.18 5.50
C GLY A 140 -10.18 21.98 4.34
N TYR A 141 -9.98 20.88 3.62
CA TYR A 141 -10.75 20.55 2.44
C TYR A 141 -11.22 19.10 2.45
N PHE A 142 -12.30 18.85 1.73
CA PHE A 142 -12.98 17.57 1.66
C PHE A 142 -12.96 17.02 0.23
N VAL A 143 -12.70 15.71 0.12
CA VAL A 143 -12.75 14.94 -1.14
C VAL A 143 -13.84 13.87 -0.98
N PRO A 144 -15.04 14.07 -1.53
CA PRO A 144 -16.20 13.23 -1.22
C PRO A 144 -16.08 11.79 -1.76
N ASN A 145 -15.41 11.62 -2.90
CA ASN A 145 -15.30 10.32 -3.58
C ASN A 145 -14.20 9.40 -3.02
N ASP A 146 -13.44 9.88 -2.04
CA ASP A 146 -12.45 9.08 -1.33
C ASP A 146 -13.10 8.13 -0.31
N GLY A 147 -12.29 7.30 0.34
CA GLY A 147 -12.75 6.44 1.41
C GLY A 147 -11.68 5.56 2.01
N TYR A 148 -12.12 4.41 2.53
CA TYR A 148 -11.23 3.38 3.04
C TYR A 148 -11.83 1.99 2.84
N VAL A 149 -10.99 0.98 2.96
CA VAL A 149 -11.35 -0.45 3.00
C VAL A 149 -10.81 -1.08 4.29
N ASP A 150 -11.33 -2.23 4.69
CA ASP A 150 -10.58 -3.20 5.49
C ASP A 150 -9.55 -3.90 4.57
N PRO A 151 -8.24 -3.73 4.80
CA PRO A 151 -7.21 -4.27 3.92
C PRO A 151 -7.21 -5.79 3.80
N ARG A 152 -7.52 -6.49 4.90
CA ARG A 152 -7.55 -7.95 4.92
C ARG A 152 -8.74 -8.43 4.09
N GLN A 153 -9.91 -7.87 4.30
CA GLN A 153 -11.12 -8.20 3.55
C GLN A 153 -10.95 -7.90 2.05
N CYS A 154 -10.37 -6.76 1.69
CA CYS A 154 -10.09 -6.42 0.30
C CYS A 154 -9.15 -7.43 -0.38
N ALA A 155 -8.08 -7.84 0.31
CA ALA A 155 -7.18 -8.88 -0.21
C ALA A 155 -7.87 -10.25 -0.32
N LEU A 156 -8.69 -10.63 0.67
CA LEU A 156 -9.47 -11.87 0.61
C LEU A 156 -10.49 -11.87 -0.53
N ALA A 157 -11.11 -10.73 -0.84
CA ALA A 157 -12.00 -10.57 -1.98
C ALA A 157 -11.28 -10.81 -3.31
N TYR A 158 -10.06 -10.27 -3.49
CA TYR A 158 -9.23 -10.59 -4.64
C TYR A 158 -8.87 -12.08 -4.71
N ALA A 159 -8.47 -12.69 -3.60
CA ALA A 159 -8.12 -14.11 -3.55
C ALA A 159 -9.30 -15.00 -3.94
N ALA A 160 -10.51 -14.69 -3.45
CA ALA A 160 -11.71 -15.45 -3.75
C ALA A 160 -12.13 -15.28 -5.22
N ALA A 161 -12.19 -14.04 -5.72
CA ALA A 161 -12.50 -13.77 -7.12
C ALA A 161 -11.47 -14.42 -8.09
N ALA A 162 -10.18 -14.42 -7.74
CA ALA A 162 -9.15 -15.10 -8.52
C ALA A 162 -9.39 -16.63 -8.54
N ARG A 163 -9.73 -17.24 -7.41
CA ARG A 163 -10.05 -18.68 -7.33
C ARG A 163 -11.29 -19.05 -8.14
N ASP A 164 -12.33 -18.22 -8.11
CA ASP A 164 -13.55 -18.43 -8.91
C ASP A 164 -13.24 -18.43 -10.42
N LEU A 165 -12.19 -17.70 -10.83
CA LEU A 165 -11.69 -17.66 -12.21
C LEU A 165 -10.66 -18.76 -12.52
N GLY A 166 -10.36 -19.65 -11.57
CA GLY A 166 -9.48 -20.82 -11.75
C GLY A 166 -8.03 -20.64 -11.31
N VAL A 167 -7.66 -19.52 -10.68
CA VAL A 167 -6.29 -19.32 -10.17
C VAL A 167 -5.99 -20.29 -9.03
N GLN A 168 -4.82 -20.92 -9.09
CA GLN A 168 -4.32 -21.76 -8.01
C GLN A 168 -3.55 -20.91 -7.00
N ILE A 169 -3.80 -21.11 -5.71
CA ILE A 169 -3.07 -20.43 -4.63
C ILE A 169 -2.52 -21.51 -3.70
N ARG A 170 -1.20 -21.67 -3.68
CA ARG A 170 -0.49 -22.64 -2.84
C ARG A 170 0.16 -21.93 -1.66
N LEU A 171 -0.36 -22.23 -0.47
CA LEU A 171 0.11 -21.71 0.81
C LEU A 171 1.30 -22.53 1.32
N ASN A 172 1.94 -22.08 2.40
CA ASN A 172 3.10 -22.75 3.02
C ASN A 172 4.20 -23.12 2.02
N THR A 173 4.43 -22.26 1.03
CA THR A 173 5.39 -22.50 -0.06
C THR A 173 6.34 -21.32 -0.18
N SER A 174 7.45 -21.40 0.55
CA SER A 174 8.51 -20.39 0.54
C SER A 174 9.36 -20.50 -0.71
N VAL A 175 9.37 -19.45 -1.53
CA VAL A 175 10.32 -19.30 -2.64
C VAL A 175 11.67 -18.87 -2.08
N THR A 176 12.73 -19.62 -2.40
CA THR A 176 14.09 -19.45 -1.88
C THR A 176 15.09 -19.05 -2.96
N GLY A 177 14.73 -19.18 -4.24
CA GLY A 177 15.60 -18.94 -5.38
C GLY A 177 14.88 -19.00 -6.72
N PHE A 178 15.65 -18.83 -7.78
CA PHE A 178 15.18 -18.75 -9.16
C PHE A 178 16.18 -19.45 -10.08
N ARG A 179 15.69 -20.07 -11.16
CA ARG A 179 16.55 -20.59 -12.22
C ARG A 179 16.35 -19.79 -13.49
N GLN A 180 17.45 -19.46 -14.14
CA GLN A 180 17.46 -18.74 -15.41
C GLN A 180 18.47 -19.36 -16.37
N ARG A 181 18.25 -19.20 -17.67
CA ARG A 181 19.17 -19.65 -18.71
C ARG A 181 19.16 -18.65 -19.86
N ASN A 182 20.35 -18.21 -20.28
CA ASN A 182 20.54 -17.27 -21.39
C ASN A 182 19.71 -15.97 -21.27
N GLY A 183 19.55 -15.46 -20.04
CA GLY A 183 18.76 -14.26 -19.78
C GLY A 183 17.24 -14.48 -19.79
N GLU A 184 16.75 -15.72 -19.75
CA GLU A 184 15.32 -16.03 -19.62
C GLU A 184 15.05 -16.74 -18.28
N ILE A 185 13.97 -16.36 -17.59
CA ILE A 185 13.53 -17.07 -16.38
C ILE A 185 12.98 -18.46 -16.75
N LEU A 186 13.32 -19.48 -15.96
CA LEU A 186 12.82 -20.85 -16.13
C LEU A 186 11.80 -21.24 -15.04
N GLY A 187 11.80 -20.56 -13.90
CA GLY A 187 10.97 -20.90 -12.77
C GLY A 187 11.57 -20.52 -11.42
N VAL A 188 10.92 -21.00 -10.36
CA VAL A 188 11.26 -20.67 -8.96
C VAL A 188 11.64 -21.92 -8.18
N GLU A 189 12.59 -21.75 -7.28
CA GLU A 189 13.02 -22.77 -6.32
C GLU A 189 12.35 -22.54 -4.98
N THR A 190 11.99 -23.65 -4.32
CA THR A 190 11.52 -23.69 -2.95
C THR A 190 12.42 -24.63 -2.15
N GLU A 191 12.18 -24.81 -0.86
CA GLU A 191 12.96 -25.75 -0.03
C GLU A 191 12.96 -27.18 -0.58
N ASN A 192 11.82 -27.63 -1.12
CA ASN A 192 11.61 -29.04 -1.47
C ASN A 192 11.29 -29.27 -2.96
N ASP A 193 10.87 -28.24 -3.69
CA ASP A 193 10.36 -28.34 -5.05
C ASP A 193 10.96 -27.28 -5.98
N PHE A 194 10.90 -27.56 -7.29
CA PHE A 194 11.14 -26.58 -8.36
C PHE A 194 9.87 -26.46 -9.21
N PHE A 195 9.41 -25.23 -9.42
CA PHE A 195 8.24 -24.91 -10.23
C PHE A 195 8.69 -24.26 -11.53
N THR A 196 8.37 -24.88 -12.67
CA THR A 196 8.68 -24.33 -13.98
C THR A 196 7.59 -23.34 -14.40
N SER A 197 7.99 -22.18 -14.92
CA SER A 197 7.04 -21.17 -15.40
C SER A 197 7.58 -20.38 -16.59
N ASN A 198 6.69 -19.99 -17.50
CA ASN A 198 7.05 -19.10 -18.62
C ASN A 198 7.21 -17.66 -18.15
N HIS A 199 6.36 -17.20 -17.23
CA HIS A 199 6.45 -15.87 -16.62
C HIS A 199 6.53 -15.97 -15.10
N VAL A 200 7.32 -15.10 -14.48
CA VAL A 200 7.41 -14.99 -13.01
C VAL A 200 7.17 -13.55 -12.59
N VAL A 201 6.27 -13.33 -11.62
CA VAL A 201 5.95 -12.02 -11.08
C VAL A 201 6.25 -11.98 -9.59
N ILE A 202 7.21 -11.16 -9.17
CA ILE A 202 7.58 -11.00 -7.75
C ILE A 202 6.77 -9.86 -7.15
N THR A 203 5.86 -10.21 -6.23
CA THR A 203 5.01 -9.27 -5.46
C THR A 203 5.14 -9.50 -3.95
N ALA A 204 6.32 -9.95 -3.50
CA ALA A 204 6.59 -10.36 -2.12
C ALA A 204 6.78 -9.17 -1.14
N GLY A 205 6.22 -7.99 -1.44
CA GLY A 205 6.28 -6.81 -0.57
C GLY A 205 7.72 -6.47 -0.14
N PRO A 206 7.99 -6.30 1.17
CA PRO A 206 9.35 -6.05 1.68
C PRO A 206 10.38 -7.11 1.26
N TRP A 207 9.99 -8.39 1.17
CA TRP A 207 10.88 -9.47 0.73
C TRP A 207 11.12 -9.48 -0.79
N GLY A 208 10.40 -8.66 -1.56
CA GLY A 208 10.60 -8.55 -3.00
C GLY A 208 12.03 -8.15 -3.38
N ALA A 209 12.65 -7.26 -2.60
CA ALA A 209 14.05 -6.86 -2.82
C ALA A 209 15.04 -7.99 -2.48
N VAL A 210 14.83 -8.69 -1.36
CA VAL A 210 15.65 -9.85 -0.98
C VAL A 210 15.59 -10.96 -2.05
N LEU A 211 14.40 -11.16 -2.64
CA LEU A 211 14.22 -12.13 -3.71
C LEU A 211 14.83 -11.65 -5.04
N SER A 212 14.72 -10.36 -5.38
CA SER A 212 15.26 -9.83 -6.64
C SER A 212 16.79 -9.91 -6.70
N GLU A 213 17.48 -9.80 -5.57
CA GLU A 213 18.93 -9.97 -5.53
C GLU A 213 19.40 -11.38 -5.92
N LYS A 214 18.58 -12.41 -5.67
CA LYS A 214 18.89 -13.80 -6.04
C LYS A 214 18.93 -14.03 -7.55
N VAL A 215 18.41 -13.09 -8.33
CA VAL A 215 18.54 -13.06 -9.80
C VAL A 215 19.50 -11.96 -10.28
N GLY A 216 20.21 -11.28 -9.37
CA GLY A 216 21.13 -10.20 -9.70
C GLY A 216 20.47 -8.86 -9.97
N ALA A 217 19.20 -8.68 -9.60
CA ALA A 217 18.48 -7.42 -9.75
C ALA A 217 18.55 -6.59 -8.46
N THR A 218 19.20 -5.43 -8.54
CA THR A 218 19.27 -4.45 -7.45
C THR A 218 17.99 -3.62 -7.40
N THR A 219 17.39 -3.53 -6.21
CA THR A 219 16.16 -2.76 -5.99
C THR A 219 16.41 -1.67 -4.95
N ALA A 220 16.27 -0.40 -5.36
CA ALA A 220 16.45 0.76 -4.48
C ALA A 220 15.25 0.95 -3.54
N VAL A 221 15.11 0.07 -2.54
CA VAL A 221 14.02 0.13 -1.57
C VAL A 221 14.50 -0.10 -0.14
N GLN A 222 14.01 0.73 0.78
CA GLN A 222 14.22 0.54 2.21
C GLN A 222 12.93 0.03 2.85
N THR A 223 13.04 -1.00 3.69
CA THR A 223 11.95 -1.42 4.58
C THR A 223 11.98 -0.56 5.84
N ILE A 224 10.86 0.06 6.16
CA ILE A 224 10.68 0.98 7.29
C ILE A 224 9.48 0.51 8.10
N ARG A 225 9.62 0.52 9.43
CA ARG A 225 8.53 0.23 10.35
C ARG A 225 7.44 1.32 10.26
N HIS A 226 6.17 0.95 10.15
CA HIS A 226 5.04 1.88 10.19
C HIS A 226 3.94 1.37 11.11
N GLN A 227 3.40 2.28 11.91
CA GLN A 227 2.61 1.93 13.08
C GLN A 227 1.19 2.46 13.00
N ARG A 228 0.26 1.68 13.53
CA ARG A 228 -1.09 2.16 13.83
C ARG A 228 -1.65 1.46 15.05
N VAL A 229 -2.81 1.92 15.46
CA VAL A 229 -3.54 1.42 16.63
C VAL A 229 -5.00 1.34 16.27
N ARG A 230 -5.71 0.43 16.93
CA ARG A 230 -7.17 0.43 16.99
C ARG A 230 -7.63 0.64 18.43
N THR A 231 -8.61 1.51 18.64
CA THR A 231 -9.26 1.71 19.94
C THR A 231 -10.38 0.69 20.16
N VAL A 232 -10.83 0.56 21.40
CA VAL A 232 -12.07 -0.18 21.70
C VAL A 232 -13.29 0.48 21.02
N PRO A 233 -14.34 -0.29 20.71
CA PRO A 233 -15.60 0.26 20.19
C PRO A 233 -16.15 1.31 21.15
N THR A 234 -16.55 2.47 20.63
CA THR A 234 -17.08 3.57 21.42
C THR A 234 -18.31 4.22 20.75
N PRO A 235 -19.39 4.52 21.49
CA PRO A 235 -20.55 5.19 20.92
C PRO A 235 -20.24 6.57 20.33
N GLY A 236 -21.03 7.00 19.35
CA GLY A 236 -21.00 8.37 18.82
C GLY A 236 -20.10 8.60 17.60
N ILE A 237 -19.43 7.57 17.08
CA ILE A 237 -18.71 7.64 15.80
C ILE A 237 -19.72 7.36 14.66
N PRO A 238 -20.04 8.33 13.79
CA PRO A 238 -21.03 8.11 12.76
C PRO A 238 -20.47 7.32 11.58
N ASN A 239 -21.34 6.56 10.89
CA ASN A 239 -20.98 5.74 9.73
C ASN A 239 -20.46 6.58 8.55
N HIS A 240 -20.84 7.86 8.47
CA HIS A 240 -20.40 8.80 7.43
C HIS A 240 -19.10 9.52 7.77
N HIS A 241 -18.45 9.22 8.89
CA HIS A 241 -17.21 9.88 9.29
C HIS A 241 -16.10 9.60 8.26
N PRO A 242 -15.46 10.65 7.71
CA PRO A 242 -14.45 10.48 6.67
C PRO A 242 -13.14 9.94 7.24
N VAL A 243 -12.22 9.59 6.36
CA VAL A 243 -10.81 9.55 6.72
C VAL A 243 -10.37 10.97 7.04
N VAL A 244 -9.73 11.20 8.18
CA VAL A 244 -9.19 12.50 8.57
C VAL A 244 -7.67 12.45 8.55
N ARG A 245 -7.04 13.40 7.87
CA ARG A 245 -5.57 13.59 7.88
C ARG A 245 -5.25 14.93 8.51
N VAL A 246 -4.45 14.93 9.57
CA VAL A 246 -3.93 16.13 10.21
C VAL A 246 -2.44 16.20 9.88
N THR A 247 -2.14 16.72 8.69
CA THR A 247 -0.81 16.63 8.08
C THR A 247 0.26 17.41 8.85
N ASP A 248 -0.12 18.50 9.53
CA ASP A 248 0.81 19.32 10.33
C ASP A 248 1.34 18.61 11.57
N VAL A 249 0.69 17.53 12.01
CA VAL A 249 1.18 16.67 13.08
C VAL A 249 1.49 15.25 12.60
N SER A 250 1.58 15.07 11.28
CA SER A 250 1.87 13.81 10.58
C SER A 250 0.97 12.63 10.95
N CYS A 251 -0.29 12.89 11.33
CA CYS A 251 -1.22 11.85 11.79
C CYS A 251 -2.41 11.68 10.85
N TYR A 252 -2.99 10.49 10.87
CA TYR A 252 -4.27 10.17 10.22
C TYR A 252 -5.16 9.37 11.15
N LEU A 253 -6.46 9.44 10.92
CA LEU A 253 -7.48 8.76 11.71
C LEU A 253 -8.69 8.39 10.84
N ARG A 254 -9.31 7.24 11.10
CA ARG A 254 -10.60 6.87 10.52
C ARG A 254 -11.42 6.02 11.50
N PRO A 255 -12.74 5.89 11.33
CA PRO A 255 -13.52 4.89 12.03
C PRO A 255 -13.01 3.48 11.73
N ASP A 256 -12.98 2.59 12.72
CA ASP A 256 -12.68 1.17 12.55
C ASP A 256 -13.39 0.34 13.62
N LYS A 257 -14.21 -0.64 13.20
CA LYS A 257 -14.90 -1.60 14.08
C LYS A 257 -15.63 -0.95 15.29
N GLY A 258 -16.26 0.19 15.05
CA GLY A 258 -16.99 0.96 16.08
C GLY A 258 -16.10 1.83 16.97
N GLY A 259 -14.78 1.82 16.78
CA GLY A 259 -13.82 2.73 17.41
C GLY A 259 -13.09 3.56 16.35
N TYR A 260 -11.87 3.99 16.68
CA TYR A 260 -10.95 4.65 15.75
C TYR A 260 -9.74 3.78 15.46
N LEU A 261 -9.27 3.88 14.21
CA LEU A 261 -7.92 3.53 13.82
C LEU A 261 -7.17 4.82 13.55
N TYR A 262 -5.97 4.96 14.11
CA TYR A 262 -5.09 6.09 13.82
C TYR A 262 -3.63 5.65 13.73
N GLY A 263 -2.83 6.43 13.00
CA GLY A 263 -1.42 6.19 12.80
C GLY A 263 -0.64 7.49 12.59
N TYR A 264 0.69 7.35 12.58
CA TYR A 264 1.63 8.46 12.64
C TYR A 264 2.85 8.15 11.79
N PHE A 265 3.34 9.16 11.05
CA PHE A 265 4.66 9.11 10.42
C PHE A 265 5.65 9.82 11.33
N GLU A 266 6.42 9.03 12.08
CA GLU A 266 7.43 9.55 13.00
C GLU A 266 8.63 10.19 12.27
N PRO A 267 9.16 11.33 12.78
CA PRO A 267 10.30 12.02 12.16
C PRO A 267 11.63 11.26 12.32
N LYS A 268 11.66 10.23 13.18
CA LYS A 268 12.79 9.32 13.39
C LYS A 268 12.35 7.90 13.02
N PRO A 269 12.26 7.59 11.72
CA PRO A 269 11.87 6.25 11.26
C PRO A 269 12.83 5.18 11.76
N VAL A 270 12.32 3.95 11.85
CA VAL A 270 13.12 2.76 12.16
C VAL A 270 13.16 1.88 10.92
N SER A 271 14.31 1.85 10.26
CA SER A 271 14.57 0.94 9.14
C SER A 271 14.81 -0.48 9.63
N ILE A 272 14.36 -1.45 8.85
CA ILE A 272 14.58 -2.88 9.08
C ILE A 272 15.40 -3.41 7.92
N ASP A 273 16.58 -3.95 8.22
CA ASP A 273 17.38 -4.69 7.25
C ASP A 273 16.91 -6.14 7.22
N LEU A 274 16.07 -6.48 6.24
CA LEU A 274 15.53 -7.83 6.08
C LEU A 274 16.58 -8.86 5.67
N GLN A 275 17.74 -8.45 5.15
CA GLN A 275 18.82 -9.39 4.82
C GLN A 275 19.56 -9.84 6.08
N ALA A 276 19.60 -8.98 7.09
CA ALA A 276 20.18 -9.30 8.40
C ALA A 276 19.21 -10.09 9.31
N MET A 277 17.94 -10.21 8.94
CA MET A 277 16.94 -10.96 9.72
C MET A 277 16.98 -12.46 9.44
N PRO A 278 16.56 -13.31 10.40
CA PRO A 278 16.34 -14.74 10.16
C PRO A 278 15.37 -15.00 9.00
N ALA A 279 15.53 -16.13 8.31
CA ALA A 279 14.71 -16.47 7.14
C ALA A 279 13.22 -16.64 7.47
N ASP A 280 12.90 -17.00 8.71
CA ASP A 280 11.55 -17.14 9.24
C ASP A 280 10.96 -15.83 9.79
N PHE A 281 11.68 -14.71 9.78
CA PHE A 281 11.18 -13.41 10.26
C PHE A 281 9.84 -13.02 9.62
N ARG A 282 8.89 -12.62 10.48
CA ARG A 282 7.52 -12.22 10.15
C ARG A 282 7.26 -10.78 10.61
N THR A 283 6.25 -10.15 10.00
CA THR A 283 5.82 -8.81 10.41
C THR A 283 5.38 -8.77 11.88
N GLU A 284 4.85 -9.87 12.41
CA GLU A 284 4.43 -9.99 13.82
C GLU A 284 5.59 -10.03 14.83
N ASP A 285 6.81 -10.34 14.39
CA ASP A 285 8.01 -10.31 15.25
C ASP A 285 8.44 -8.89 15.60
N ILE A 286 7.86 -7.88 14.94
CA ILE A 286 8.17 -6.47 15.20
C ILE A 286 7.52 -6.03 16.50
N GLU A 287 8.36 -5.63 17.45
CA GLU A 287 7.92 -5.10 18.73
C GLU A 287 6.90 -3.95 18.58
N PRO A 288 5.77 -4.01 19.31
CA PRO A 288 4.79 -2.94 19.35
C PRO A 288 5.41 -1.57 19.69
N PRO A 289 5.20 -0.55 18.86
CA PRO A 289 5.84 0.76 18.97
C PRO A 289 5.05 1.68 19.93
N VAL A 290 4.92 1.28 21.19
CA VAL A 290 4.05 1.91 22.19
C VAL A 290 4.33 3.41 22.34
N ASP A 291 5.60 3.82 22.37
CA ASP A 291 5.99 5.23 22.51
C ASP A 291 5.58 6.07 21.29
N VAL A 292 5.71 5.52 20.08
CA VAL A 292 5.31 6.18 18.83
C VAL A 292 3.79 6.40 18.82
N ILE A 293 3.03 5.40 19.29
CA ILE A 293 1.57 5.50 19.39
C ILE A 293 1.13 6.46 20.50
N THR A 294 1.85 6.51 21.61
CA THR A 294 1.61 7.47 22.69
C THR A 294 1.81 8.90 22.19
N GLU A 295 2.86 9.14 21.41
CA GLU A 295 3.11 10.42 20.76
C GLU A 295 2.03 10.76 19.73
N ALA A 296 1.59 9.80 18.90
CA ALA A 296 0.49 9.99 17.96
C ALA A 296 -0.79 10.43 18.67
N ARG A 297 -1.14 9.77 19.78
CA ARG A 297 -2.30 10.15 20.61
C ARG A 297 -2.13 11.58 21.14
N ARG A 298 -0.96 11.92 21.69
CA ARG A 298 -0.67 13.26 22.22
C ARG A 298 -0.85 14.33 21.15
N ARG A 299 -0.41 14.06 19.93
CA ARG A 299 -0.51 14.96 18.76
C ARG A 299 -1.93 15.12 18.23
N LEU A 300 -2.72 14.05 18.21
CA LEU A 300 -4.11 14.09 17.74
C LEU A 300 -5.08 14.66 18.79
N THR A 301 -4.77 14.54 20.08
CA THR A 301 -5.63 14.93 21.20
C THR A 301 -6.18 16.37 21.13
N PRO A 302 -5.41 17.41 20.73
CA PRO A 302 -5.97 18.76 20.55
C PRO A 302 -7.11 18.81 19.54
N ILE A 303 -7.07 17.96 18.51
CA ILE A 303 -8.03 17.90 17.40
C ILE A 303 -9.14 16.88 17.65
N PHE A 304 -8.84 15.78 18.33
CA PHE A 304 -9.80 14.77 18.77
C PHE A 304 -9.65 14.53 20.27
N PRO A 305 -10.20 15.40 21.13
CA PRO A 305 -10.06 15.29 22.58
C PRO A 305 -10.55 13.97 23.14
N ILE A 306 -11.54 13.36 22.48
CA ILE A 306 -12.14 12.08 22.85
C ILE A 306 -11.12 10.93 22.93
N LEU A 307 -9.98 11.02 22.21
CA LEU A 307 -8.94 10.00 22.21
C LEU A 307 -8.23 9.85 23.56
N LYS A 308 -8.34 10.83 24.47
CA LYS A 308 -7.81 10.73 25.84
C LYS A 308 -8.44 9.59 26.62
N ASP A 309 -9.73 9.37 26.40
CA ASP A 309 -10.55 8.45 27.18
C ASP A 309 -10.62 7.05 26.55
N PHE A 310 -10.08 6.89 25.33
CA PHE A 310 -10.20 5.65 24.58
C PHE A 310 -9.08 4.67 24.94
N GLU A 311 -9.47 3.47 25.33
CA GLU A 311 -8.55 2.34 25.49
C GLU A 311 -8.08 1.81 24.14
N ILE A 312 -6.87 1.25 24.13
CA ILE A 312 -6.31 0.60 22.94
C ILE A 312 -6.69 -0.87 22.92
N ALA A 313 -7.36 -1.28 21.86
CA ALA A 313 -7.73 -2.68 21.62
C ALA A 313 -6.59 -3.44 20.94
N GLU A 314 -5.82 -2.80 20.07
CA GLU A 314 -4.71 -3.44 19.35
C GLU A 314 -3.63 -2.42 18.99
N TYR A 315 -2.37 -2.80 19.20
CA TYR A 315 -1.20 -2.14 18.63
C TYR A 315 -0.77 -2.93 17.38
N ASN A 316 -0.70 -2.26 16.24
CA ASN A 316 -0.30 -2.88 14.98
C ASN A 316 1.09 -2.41 14.59
N SER A 317 2.04 -3.32 14.68
CA SER A 317 3.36 -3.19 14.09
C SER A 317 3.30 -3.61 12.63
N GLY A 318 3.64 -2.70 11.72
CA GLY A 318 3.69 -2.97 10.29
C GLY A 318 5.05 -2.63 9.70
N MET A 319 5.27 -3.12 8.48
CA MET A 319 6.33 -2.65 7.62
C MET A 319 5.73 -2.02 6.37
N THR A 320 6.41 -1.00 5.88
CA THR A 320 6.21 -0.42 4.57
C THR A 320 7.55 -0.34 3.87
N THR A 321 7.52 -0.18 2.56
CA THR A 321 8.71 -0.09 1.72
C THR A 321 8.71 1.24 1.01
N PHE A 322 9.82 1.98 1.08
CA PHE A 322 10.00 3.26 0.41
C PHE A 322 11.17 3.18 -0.55
N ALA A 323 10.95 3.62 -1.79
CA ALA A 323 12.05 4.08 -2.62
C ALA A 323 12.51 5.47 -2.13
N PRO A 324 13.73 5.91 -2.45
CA PRO A 324 14.25 7.24 -2.12
C PRO A 324 13.32 8.40 -2.49
N ASP A 325 12.61 8.27 -3.62
CA ASP A 325 11.65 9.27 -4.13
C ASP A 325 10.19 8.99 -3.71
N GLY A 326 9.96 7.93 -2.92
CA GLY A 326 8.65 7.46 -2.47
C GLY A 326 7.68 7.09 -3.58
N ALA A 327 8.16 6.84 -4.80
CA ALA A 327 7.36 6.23 -5.86
C ALA A 327 7.43 4.70 -5.76
N TYR A 328 6.53 4.02 -6.49
CA TYR A 328 6.57 2.56 -6.60
C TYR A 328 7.83 2.09 -7.34
N LEU A 329 8.10 0.80 -7.21
CA LEU A 329 9.14 0.09 -7.92
C LEU A 329 8.47 -1.04 -8.68
N ILE A 330 8.25 -0.85 -9.98
CA ILE A 330 7.53 -1.79 -10.85
C ILE A 330 8.30 -1.88 -12.17
N ASP A 331 8.72 -3.09 -12.54
CA ASP A 331 9.44 -3.31 -13.79
C ASP A 331 9.24 -4.70 -14.38
N ALA A 332 9.47 -4.80 -15.69
CA ALA A 332 10.02 -6.02 -16.29
C ALA A 332 11.54 -6.01 -16.02
N VAL A 333 12.03 -7.00 -15.28
CA VAL A 333 13.39 -6.98 -14.73
C VAL A 333 14.42 -6.90 -15.85
N PRO A 334 15.24 -5.83 -15.92
CA PRO A 334 16.19 -5.65 -17.00
C PRO A 334 17.20 -6.80 -17.11
N GLY A 335 17.37 -7.34 -18.31
CA GLY A 335 18.31 -8.43 -18.58
C GLY A 335 17.79 -9.83 -18.25
N ILE A 336 16.54 -9.96 -17.77
CA ILE A 336 15.88 -11.24 -17.51
C ILE A 336 14.49 -11.24 -18.14
N ASP A 337 14.37 -11.90 -19.29
CA ASP A 337 13.11 -12.03 -20.01
C ASP A 337 12.05 -12.73 -19.13
N ARG A 338 10.81 -12.22 -19.22
CA ARG A 338 9.59 -12.72 -18.55
C ARG A 338 9.64 -12.73 -17.01
N LEU A 339 10.56 -12.00 -16.41
CA LEU A 339 10.56 -11.73 -14.98
C LEU A 339 10.05 -10.31 -14.70
N TYR A 340 9.09 -10.18 -13.80
CA TYR A 340 8.50 -8.91 -13.40
C TYR A 340 8.62 -8.74 -11.89
N LEU A 341 8.73 -7.50 -11.42
CA LEU A 341 8.88 -7.16 -10.01
C LEU A 341 8.00 -5.97 -9.67
N ALA A 342 7.31 -6.05 -8.53
CA ALA A 342 6.62 -4.92 -7.91
C ALA A 342 6.85 -4.89 -6.40
N THR A 343 7.47 -3.80 -5.92
CA THR A 343 7.65 -3.48 -4.50
C THR A 343 7.63 -1.95 -4.28
N GLY A 344 8.05 -1.46 -3.11
CA GLY A 344 8.15 -0.02 -2.84
C GLY A 344 6.79 0.66 -2.70
N CYS A 345 5.85 0.06 -1.98
CA CYS A 345 4.46 0.51 -1.91
C CYS A 345 4.23 1.90 -1.30
N ALA A 346 5.23 2.54 -0.69
CA ALA A 346 5.21 3.92 -0.18
C ALA A 346 3.97 4.28 0.66
N ALA A 347 3.56 3.37 1.55
CA ALA A 347 2.34 3.45 2.37
C ALA A 347 1.01 3.56 1.57
N LEU A 348 1.04 3.29 0.27
CA LEU A 348 -0.09 3.35 -0.66
C LEU A 348 -0.44 1.99 -1.27
N GLY A 349 0.09 0.88 -0.73
CA GLY A 349 -0.08 -0.46 -1.30
C GLY A 349 -1.54 -0.86 -1.54
N ILE A 350 -2.43 -0.57 -0.58
CA ILE A 350 -3.87 -0.85 -0.73
C ILE A 350 -4.50 0.02 -1.82
N ALA A 351 -4.26 1.33 -1.74
CA ALA A 351 -4.86 2.30 -2.63
C ALA A 351 -4.46 2.08 -4.10
N GLY A 352 -3.20 1.70 -4.35
CA GLY A 352 -2.71 1.41 -5.70
C GLY A 352 -2.91 -0.03 -6.17
N SER A 353 -3.42 -0.93 -5.33
CA SER A 353 -3.41 -2.37 -5.60
C SER A 353 -4.13 -2.79 -6.88
N ALA A 354 -5.25 -2.15 -7.21
CA ALA A 354 -5.99 -2.43 -8.45
C ALA A 354 -5.14 -2.12 -9.68
N ALA A 355 -4.54 -0.92 -9.72
CA ALA A 355 -3.72 -0.47 -10.84
C ALA A 355 -2.47 -1.32 -11.00
N VAL A 356 -1.74 -1.59 -9.91
CA VAL A 356 -0.55 -2.45 -9.94
C VAL A 356 -0.87 -3.84 -10.48
N GLY A 357 -1.95 -4.46 -10.00
CA GLY A 357 -2.36 -5.78 -10.50
C GLY A 357 -2.73 -5.77 -11.98
N ARG A 358 -3.45 -4.72 -12.44
CA ARG A 358 -3.79 -4.54 -13.86
C ARG A 358 -2.56 -4.32 -14.73
N TRP A 359 -1.63 -3.48 -14.30
CA TRP A 359 -0.39 -3.21 -15.03
C TRP A 359 0.44 -4.47 -15.19
N LEU A 360 0.70 -5.20 -14.11
CA LEU A 360 1.45 -6.46 -14.16
C LEU A 360 0.76 -7.50 -15.04
N ALA A 361 -0.57 -7.66 -14.94
CA ALA A 361 -1.32 -8.59 -15.77
C ALA A 361 -1.22 -8.25 -17.27
N LYS A 362 -1.37 -6.97 -17.64
CA LYS A 362 -1.19 -6.52 -19.03
C LYS A 362 0.25 -6.71 -19.51
N TRP A 363 1.22 -6.41 -18.66
CA TRP A 363 2.64 -6.53 -19.01
C TRP A 363 3.03 -7.98 -19.30
N VAL A 364 2.52 -8.92 -18.50
CA VAL A 364 2.69 -10.37 -18.72
C VAL A 364 2.02 -10.81 -20.03
N ILE A 365 0.77 -10.40 -20.29
CA ILE A 365 -0.01 -10.89 -21.44
C ILE A 365 0.44 -10.25 -22.76
N ASN A 366 0.74 -8.95 -22.76
CA ASN A 366 0.94 -8.16 -23.97
C ASN A 366 2.40 -7.72 -24.20
N GLY A 367 3.27 -7.90 -23.20
CA GLY A 367 4.61 -7.30 -23.21
C GLY A 367 4.63 -5.80 -22.90
N ASP A 368 3.47 -5.19 -22.62
CA ASP A 368 3.28 -3.76 -22.35
C ASP A 368 2.24 -3.55 -21.23
N PRO A 369 2.51 -2.72 -20.20
CA PRO A 369 1.56 -2.46 -19.11
C PRO A 369 0.36 -1.59 -19.55
N GLY A 370 0.40 -1.01 -20.76
CA GLY A 370 -0.65 -0.18 -21.34
C GLY A 370 -0.63 1.29 -20.92
N GLU A 371 0.34 1.68 -20.10
CA GLU A 371 0.55 3.05 -19.57
C GLU A 371 2.07 3.27 -19.37
N ASP A 372 2.53 4.52 -19.39
CA ASP A 372 3.95 4.82 -19.12
C ASP A 372 4.28 4.67 -17.63
N LEU A 373 5.02 3.61 -17.29
CA LEU A 373 5.49 3.30 -15.94
C LEU A 373 6.97 3.65 -15.72
N THR A 374 7.58 4.46 -16.59
CA THR A 374 9.01 4.83 -16.48
C THR A 374 9.33 5.46 -15.11
N VAL A 375 8.40 6.20 -14.53
CA VAL A 375 8.51 6.79 -13.18
C VAL A 375 8.60 5.75 -12.05
N PHE A 376 8.21 4.50 -12.31
CA PHE A 376 8.30 3.38 -11.37
C PHE A 376 9.43 2.40 -11.71
N SER A 377 10.13 2.58 -12.84
CA SER A 377 11.23 1.70 -13.23
C SER A 377 12.34 1.72 -12.18
N HIS A 378 12.94 0.55 -11.95
CA HIS A 378 14.06 0.38 -11.04
C HIS A 378 15.33 1.06 -11.59
N GLN A 379 15.41 1.22 -12.91
CA GLN A 379 16.57 1.83 -13.58
C GLN A 379 16.73 3.32 -13.26
N ARG A 380 15.70 4.01 -12.76
CA ARG A 380 15.77 5.45 -12.47
C ARG A 380 16.81 5.83 -11.41
N PHE A 381 17.22 4.88 -10.58
CA PHE A 381 18.30 5.06 -9.60
C PHE A 381 19.66 4.54 -10.07
N SER A 382 19.70 3.75 -11.14
CA SER A 382 20.93 3.23 -11.75
C SER A 382 21.93 2.70 -10.68
N THR A 383 23.19 3.12 -10.75
CA THR A 383 24.25 2.70 -9.82
C THR A 383 24.07 3.20 -8.39
N GLN A 384 23.27 4.25 -8.14
CA GLN A 384 23.00 4.73 -6.78
C GLN A 384 22.22 3.71 -5.95
N ALA A 385 21.47 2.82 -6.60
CA ALA A 385 20.75 1.74 -5.94
C ALA A 385 21.66 0.79 -5.13
N ALA A 386 22.97 0.78 -5.41
CA ALA A 386 23.94 -0.02 -4.66
C ALA A 386 24.47 0.67 -3.39
N ASP A 387 24.26 1.97 -3.22
CA ASP A 387 24.66 2.72 -2.02
C ASP A 387 23.58 2.56 -0.93
N GLN A 388 23.80 1.60 -0.03
CA GLN A 388 22.85 1.27 1.04
C GLN A 388 22.66 2.41 2.05
N GLU A 389 23.71 3.21 2.32
CA GLU A 389 23.59 4.31 3.27
C GLU A 389 22.80 5.47 2.66
N TRP A 390 23.02 5.77 1.38
CA TRP A 390 22.20 6.71 0.63
C TRP A 390 20.74 6.24 0.56
N LEU A 391 20.51 4.99 0.16
CA LEU A 391 19.17 4.41 0.04
C LEU A 391 18.40 4.52 1.36
N ARG A 392 19.03 4.12 2.47
CA ARG A 392 18.47 4.20 3.81
C ARG A 392 18.15 5.66 4.17
N ARG A 393 19.12 6.56 4.03
CA ARG A 393 18.97 7.99 4.39
C ARG A 393 17.85 8.67 3.62
N GLU A 394 17.81 8.54 2.29
CA GLU A 394 16.81 9.21 1.47
C GLU A 394 15.40 8.63 1.69
N SER A 395 15.30 7.30 1.84
CA SER A 395 14.00 6.65 2.13
C SER A 395 13.46 7.02 3.50
N GLU A 396 14.33 7.07 4.52
CA GLU A 396 13.99 7.56 5.86
C GLU A 396 13.57 9.04 5.83
N GLN A 397 14.31 9.87 5.08
CA GLN A 397 13.97 11.28 4.89
C GLN A 397 12.60 11.44 4.23
N PHE A 398 12.27 10.63 3.23
CA PHE A 398 10.95 10.65 2.61
C PHE A 398 9.85 10.27 3.60
N TYR A 399 10.04 9.18 4.36
CA TYR A 399 9.08 8.73 5.38
C TYR A 399 8.85 9.82 6.44
N ALA A 400 9.92 10.38 6.99
CA ALA A 400 9.86 11.41 8.02
C ALA A 400 9.10 12.66 7.56
N ASN A 401 9.13 12.94 6.25
CA ASN A 401 8.47 14.07 5.61
C ASN A 401 7.27 13.65 4.74
N TYR A 402 6.63 12.50 5.03
CA TYR A 402 5.52 11.99 4.23
C TYR A 402 4.37 13.00 4.07
N TYR A 403 4.10 13.77 5.15
CA TYR A 403 3.12 14.86 5.17
C TYR A 403 3.74 16.27 5.18
N GLY A 404 5.04 16.38 4.92
CA GLY A 404 5.72 17.67 4.81
C GLY A 404 5.16 18.50 3.65
N ILE A 405 5.17 19.83 3.80
CA ILE A 405 4.95 20.73 2.67
C ILE A 405 6.21 20.64 1.79
N ARG A 406 6.04 20.31 0.51
CA ARG A 406 7.15 20.23 -0.44
C ARG A 406 7.13 21.50 -1.29
N PRO A 407 8.30 22.08 -1.62
CA PRO A 407 8.37 23.10 -2.64
C PRO A 407 7.88 22.50 -3.97
N GLU A 408 7.03 23.23 -4.69
CA GLU A 408 6.55 22.83 -6.03
C GLU A 408 7.65 22.95 -7.10
#